data_AF-A0A7X8HXE9-F1
#
_entry.id   AF-A0A7X8HXE9-F1
#
_cell.length_a   1.000
_cell.length_b   1.000
_cell.length_c   1.000
_cell.angle_alpha   90.00
_cell.angle_beta   90.00
_cell.angle_gamma   90.00
#
_symmetry.space_group_name_H-M   'P 1'
#
loop_
_entity.id
_entity.type
_entity.pdbx_description
1 polymer ?
#
loop_
_entity_poly.entity_id
_entity_poly.type
_entity_poly.pdbx_seq_one_letter_code
_entity_poly.pdbx_strand_id
1 'polypeptide(L)'
;MEQLEFFAVLSPCIGVCQVNNKGYCKGCFRNRDERFNWLTFNVSQQQEVLRLCQDRKRRVLAAARKRARDAATTNDLQQQLPF
;
A
#
# COMPACT_ATOMS: atom_id res chain seq x y z
N MET A 1 -26.82 21.00 8.51
CA MET A 1 -25.51 21.67 8.55
C MET A 1 -24.47 20.68 8.04
N GLU A 2 -24.20 20.70 6.73
CA GLU A 2 -23.02 20.06 6.16
C GLU A 2 -21.98 21.16 5.97
N GLN A 3 -20.97 21.19 6.84
CA GLN A 3 -19.78 21.97 6.60
C GLN A 3 -19.09 21.33 5.39
N LEU A 4 -19.32 21.88 4.19
CA LEU A 4 -18.55 21.51 3.00
C LEU A 4 -17.10 21.95 3.25
N GLU A 5 -16.28 21.04 3.75
CA GLU A 5 -14.83 21.17 3.71
C GLU A 5 -14.41 21.09 2.24
N PHE A 6 -14.25 22.26 1.61
CA PHE A 6 -13.83 22.46 0.20
C PHE A 6 -12.35 22.12 -0.07
N PHE A 7 -11.77 21.18 0.68
CA PHE A 7 -10.38 20.80 0.49
C PHE A 7 -10.28 19.67 -0.53
N ALA A 8 -9.62 19.96 -1.65
CA ALA A 8 -9.34 18.96 -2.67
C ALA A 8 -8.51 17.82 -2.09
N VAL A 9 -8.97 16.58 -2.27
CA VAL A 9 -8.22 15.39 -1.86
C VAL A 9 -7.03 15.21 -2.79
N LEU A 10 -5.82 15.28 -2.22
CA LEU A 10 -4.58 15.12 -2.98
C LEU A 10 -4.41 13.67 -3.44
N SER A 11 -3.94 13.50 -4.67
CA SER A 11 -3.68 12.17 -5.23
C SER A 11 -2.49 11.51 -4.53
N PRO A 12 -2.56 10.22 -4.12
CA PRO A 12 -1.44 9.52 -3.49
C PRO A 12 -0.36 9.08 -4.50
N CYS A 13 -0.42 9.57 -5.74
CA CYS A 13 0.47 9.14 -6.82
C CYS A 13 1.89 9.69 -6.60
N ILE A 14 2.90 8.84 -6.75
CA ILE A 14 4.32 9.24 -6.68
C ILE A 14 5.03 9.15 -8.05
N GLY A 15 4.27 9.11 -9.15
CA GLY A 15 4.83 8.96 -10.50
C GLY A 15 5.32 7.54 -10.87
N VAL A 16 5.15 6.55 -9.98
CA VAL A 16 5.51 5.15 -10.25
C VAL A 16 4.28 4.36 -10.71
N CYS A 17 4.31 3.83 -11.92
CA CYS A 17 3.21 3.04 -12.52
C CYS A 17 3.56 1.56 -12.67
N GLN A 18 4.21 0.96 -11.67
CA GLN A 18 4.49 -0.48 -11.64
C GLN A 18 3.47 -1.20 -10.76
N VAL A 19 2.99 -2.37 -11.21
CA VAL A 19 2.08 -3.23 -10.44
C VAL A 19 2.85 -4.34 -9.71
N ASN A 20 2.35 -4.76 -8.56
CA ASN A 20 2.81 -5.97 -7.86
C ASN A 20 2.03 -7.21 -8.34
N ASN A 21 2.43 -8.38 -7.85
CA ASN A 21 1.80 -9.67 -8.21
C ASN A 21 0.32 -9.78 -7.77
N LYS A 22 -0.18 -8.83 -6.95
CA LYS A 22 -1.57 -8.77 -6.51
C LYS A 22 -2.38 -7.72 -7.28
N GLY A 23 -1.82 -7.07 -8.29
CA GLY A 23 -2.50 -6.07 -9.13
C GLY A 23 -2.58 -4.67 -8.52
N TYR A 24 -1.82 -4.37 -7.46
CA TYR A 24 -1.75 -3.03 -6.87
C TYR A 24 -0.49 -2.29 -7.30
N CYS A 25 -0.58 -0.96 -7.46
CA CYS A 25 0.56 -0.10 -7.71
C CYS A 25 1.59 -0.19 -6.57
N LYS A 26 2.88 -0.37 -6.91
CA LYS A 26 3.98 -0.44 -5.93
C LYS A 26 4.22 0.89 -5.20
N GLY A 27 3.86 2.02 -5.81
CA GLY A 27 4.04 3.35 -5.24
C GLY A 27 2.83 3.81 -4.42
N CYS A 28 1.67 3.91 -5.06
CA CYS A 28 0.47 4.49 -4.44
C CYS A 28 -0.52 3.47 -3.90
N PHE A 29 -0.29 2.16 -4.10
CA PHE A 29 -1.15 1.06 -3.60
C PHE A 29 -2.60 1.04 -4.12
N ARG A 30 -2.91 1.88 -5.11
CA ARG A 30 -4.17 1.80 -5.86
C ARG A 30 -4.21 0.57 -6.77
N ASN A 31 -5.40 -0.04 -6.91
CA ASN A 31 -5.65 -1.04 -7.93
C ASN A 31 -5.87 -0.38 -9.31
N ARG A 32 -6.10 -1.20 -10.35
CA ARG A 32 -6.29 -0.70 -11.72
C ARG A 32 -7.46 0.29 -11.81
N ASP A 33 -8.62 -0.08 -11.29
CA ASP A 33 -9.87 0.68 -11.44
C ASP A 33 -9.83 1.99 -10.65
N GLU A 34 -9.24 2.00 -9.46
CA GLU A 34 -9.01 3.18 -8.64
C GLU A 34 -8.08 4.21 -9.31
N ARG A 35 -7.18 3.78 -10.19
CA ARG A 35 -6.35 4.71 -10.98
C ARG A 35 -7.15 5.31 -12.12
N PHE A 36 -7.88 4.49 -12.87
CA PHE A 36 -8.64 4.94 -14.03
C PHE A 36 -9.80 5.87 -13.63
N ASN A 37 -10.48 5.56 -12.53
CA ASN A 37 -11.66 6.30 -12.10
C ASN A 37 -11.38 7.42 -11.08
N TRP A 38 -10.11 7.70 -10.75
CA TRP A 38 -9.75 8.66 -9.70
C TRP A 38 -10.37 10.05 -9.89
N LEU A 39 -10.36 10.56 -11.13
CA LEU A 39 -10.92 11.88 -11.47
C LEU A 39 -12.45 11.89 -11.48
N THR A 40 -13.09 10.73 -11.57
CA THR A 40 -14.54 10.55 -11.57
C THR A 40 -15.10 10.35 -10.16
N PHE A 41 -14.25 10.02 -9.19
CA PHE A 41 -14.67 9.79 -7.82
C PHE A 41 -15.06 11.06 -7.09
N ASN A 42 -16.09 10.97 -6.26
CA ASN A 42 -16.44 12.01 -5.30
C ASN A 42 -15.44 12.03 -4.12
N VAL A 43 -15.50 13.07 -3.29
CA VAL A 43 -14.57 13.28 -2.16
C VAL A 43 -14.56 12.07 -1.21
N SER A 44 -15.73 11.53 -0.85
CA SER A 44 -15.84 10.37 0.04
C SER A 44 -15.21 9.11 -0.55
N GLN A 45 -15.39 8.88 -1.85
CA GLN A 45 -14.76 7.77 -2.58
C GLN A 45 -13.24 7.95 -2.64
N GLN A 46 -12.75 9.16 -2.91
CA GLN A 46 -11.33 9.45 -2.91
C GLN A 46 -10.70 9.21 -1.53
N GLN A 47 -11.37 9.63 -0.45
CA GLN A 47 -10.95 9.37 0.92
C GLN A 47 -10.92 7.87 1.25
N GLU A 48 -11.94 7.11 0.82
CA GLU A 48 -11.96 5.66 1.03
C GLU A 48 -10.83 4.96 0.27
N VAL A 49 -10.56 5.36 -0.97
CA VAL A 49 -9.41 4.86 -1.74
C VAL A 49 -8.10 5.15 -1.02
N LEU A 50 -7.93 6.36 -0.46
CA LEU A 50 -6.75 6.70 0.34
C LEU A 50 -6.61 5.81 1.58
N ARG A 51 -7.71 5.60 2.33
CA ARG A 51 -7.75 4.72 3.50
C ARG A 51 -7.32 3.28 3.13
N LEU A 52 -7.88 2.74 2.04
CA LEU A 52 -7.52 1.42 1.52
C LEU A 52 -6.06 1.34 1.08
N CYS A 53 -5.52 2.38 0.45
CA CYS A 53 -4.11 2.43 0.05
C CYS A 53 -3.18 2.38 1.28
N GLN A 54 -3.52 3.10 2.35
CA GLN A 54 -2.78 3.05 3.62
C GLN A 54 -2.84 1.65 4.27
N ASP A 55 -4.02 1.02 4.29
CA ASP A 55 -4.19 -0.35 4.79
C ASP A 55 -3.34 -1.36 4.01
N ARG A 56 -3.39 -1.30 2.68
CA ARG A 56 -2.57 -2.16 1.81
C ARG A 56 -1.09 -1.94 2.05
N LYS A 57 -0.64 -0.68 2.17
CA LYS A 57 0.75 -0.33 2.49
C LYS A 57 1.18 -0.92 3.83
N ARG A 58 0.37 -0.77 4.89
CA ARG A 58 0.63 -1.38 6.20
C ARG A 58 0.80 -2.90 6.11
N ARG A 59 -0.11 -3.59 5.41
CA ARG A 59 -0.04 -5.06 5.24
C ARG A 59 1.23 -5.49 4.52
N VAL A 60 1.62 -4.76 3.47
CA VAL A 60 2.86 -5.05 2.73
C VAL A 60 4.09 -4.87 3.62
N LEU A 61 4.17 -3.77 4.38
CA LEU A 61 5.29 -3.51 5.29
C LEU A 61 5.34 -4.51 6.44
N ALA A 62 4.20 -4.88 7.03
CA ALA A 62 4.14 -5.89 8.08
C ALA A 62 4.60 -7.27 7.58
N ALA A 63 4.15 -7.68 6.40
CA ALA A 63 4.59 -8.93 5.78
C ALA A 63 6.10 -8.91 5.46
N ALA A 64 6.63 -7.79 4.99
CA ALA A 64 8.07 -7.63 4.73
C ALA A 64 8.89 -7.74 6.03
N ARG A 65 8.46 -7.09 7.11
CA ARG A 65 9.12 -7.18 8.43
C ARG A 65 9.10 -8.62 8.97
N LYS A 66 7.96 -9.31 8.86
CA LYS A 66 7.86 -10.72 9.30
C LYS A 66 8.86 -11.59 8.52
N ARG A 67 8.90 -11.47 7.19
CA ARG A 67 9.85 -12.21 6.35
C ARG A 67 11.31 -11.92 6.70
N ALA A 68 11.65 -10.66 6.96
CA ALA A 68 13.00 -10.28 7.36
C ALA A 68 13.39 -10.91 8.72
N ARG A 69 12.46 -10.94 9.68
CA ARG A 69 12.66 -11.60 10.97
C ARG A 69 12.82 -13.11 10.80
N ASP A 70 11.93 -13.75 10.06
CA ASP A 70 11.98 -15.20 9.80
C ASP A 70 13.32 -15.57 9.13
N ALA A 71 13.76 -14.79 8.14
CA ALA A 71 15.05 -14.98 7.45
C ALA A 71 16.26 -14.82 8.38
N ALA A 72 16.22 -13.82 9.29
CA ALA A 72 17.27 -13.63 10.29
C ALA A 72 17.35 -14.83 11.25
N THR A 73 16.21 -15.34 11.72
CA THR A 73 16.15 -16.54 12.57
C THR A 73 16.67 -17.79 11.86
N THR A 74 16.33 -18.00 10.58
CA THR A 74 16.84 -19.17 9.83
C THR A 74 18.35 -19.11 9.61
N ASN A 75 18.90 -17.92 9.37
CA ASN A 75 20.33 -17.75 9.16
C ASN A 75 21.12 -18.02 10.45
N ASP A 76 20.61 -17.59 11.59
CA ASP A 76 21.21 -17.84 12.91
C ASP A 76 21.25 -19.34 13.26
N LEU A 77 20.19 -20.09 12.92
CA LEU A 77 20.14 -21.55 13.09
C LEU A 77 21.09 -22.29 12.14
N GLN A 78 21.25 -21.83 10.90
CA GLN A 78 22.20 -22.43 9.94
C GLN A 78 23.66 -22.19 10.34
N GLN A 79 23.96 -21.08 11.03
CA GLN A 79 25.32 -20.77 11.50
C GLN A 79 25.72 -21.53 12.77
N GLN A 80 24.78 -22.18 13.47
CA GLN A 80 25.02 -22.92 14.71
C GLN A 80 25.09 -24.44 14.55
N LEU A 81 24.98 -24.97 13.32
CA LEU A 81 25.16 -26.41 13.08
C LEU A 81 26.66 -26.76 13.13
N PRO A 82 27.10 -27.64 14.05
CA PRO A 82 28.46 -28.17 13.98
C PRO A 82 28.59 -29.02 12.71
N PHE A 83 29.75 -28.90 12.04
CA PHE A 83 30.13 -29.71 10.88
C PHE A 83 30.01 -31.21 11.14
#